data_AF-A0A0Q9LUN3-F1
#
_entry.id   AF-A0A0Q9LUN3-F1
#
_cell.length_a   1.000
_cell.length_b   1.000
_cell.length_c   1.000
_cell.angle_alpha   90.00
_cell.angle_beta   90.00
_cell.angle_gamma   90.00
#
_symmetry.space_group_name_H-M   'P 1'
#
loop_
_entity.id
_entity.type
_entity.pdbx_description
1 polymer ?
#
loop_
_entity_poly.entity_id
_entity_poly.type
_entity_poly.pdbx_seq_one_letter_code
_entity_poly.pdbx_strand_id
1 'polypeptide(L)'
;MLSGVILAGGANRRMNGELKALLPFGGKPLIVRQLDCMREICDELIVVTNDPKPYLNIVDRSVRIITDFFRGHGSLGGMHAALSLAKHTSVWVVGCDMPFLSSSAAQLLLQRKQDGFEAVVPLVAGRVHPLHGIYDRACASHIGRLLQQGQTSVSALLNHVFWSEQGDRFLIEHGIDLRFVSQIKTLEDYEIMKHMDMQ
;
A
#
# COMPACT_ATOMS: atom_id res chain seq x y z
N MET A 1 -10.04 -11.41 -9.33
CA MET A 1 -8.96 -10.63 -9.96
C MET A 1 -8.71 -9.38 -9.15
N LEU A 2 -7.45 -9.08 -8.89
CA LEU A 2 -7.02 -7.99 -8.00
C LEU A 2 -5.76 -7.33 -8.58
N SER A 3 -5.71 -5.99 -8.56
CA SER A 3 -4.48 -5.25 -8.88
C SER A 3 -3.77 -4.91 -7.57
N GLY A 4 -2.48 -5.20 -7.46
CA GLY A 4 -1.62 -4.80 -6.35
C GLY A 4 -0.86 -3.52 -6.67
N VAL A 5 -0.89 -2.56 -5.75
CA VAL A 5 -0.24 -1.25 -5.88
C VAL A 5 0.65 -0.99 -4.68
N ILE A 6 1.93 -0.73 -4.94
CA ILE A 6 2.86 -0.24 -3.93
C ILE A 6 3.14 1.24 -4.18
N LEU A 7 2.86 2.07 -3.18
CA LEU A 7 3.22 3.49 -3.17
C LEU A 7 4.65 3.63 -2.64
N ALA A 8 5.61 3.70 -3.58
CA ALA A 8 7.05 3.85 -3.36
C ALA A 8 7.54 5.29 -3.65
N GLY A 9 6.65 6.27 -3.45
CA GLY A 9 6.94 7.70 -3.56
C GLY A 9 7.16 8.36 -2.20
N GLY A 10 7.77 9.54 -2.19
CA GLY A 10 8.03 10.33 -0.98
C GLY A 10 9.43 10.93 -0.97
N ALA A 11 9.66 11.90 -0.09
CA ALA A 11 10.91 12.64 -0.05
C ALA A 11 12.03 11.96 0.75
N ASN A 12 11.78 10.81 1.39
CA ASN A 12 12.74 10.02 2.20
C ASN A 12 13.62 10.83 3.18
N ARG A 13 13.16 12.02 3.60
CA ARG A 13 13.96 12.99 4.37
C ARG A 13 14.41 12.45 5.72
N ARG A 14 13.64 11.53 6.31
CA ARG A 14 13.92 10.90 7.62
C ARG A 14 14.80 9.65 7.53
N MET A 15 15.27 9.31 6.34
CA MET A 15 16.11 8.14 6.05
C MET A 15 17.47 8.54 5.46
N ASN A 16 17.94 9.77 5.73
CA ASN A 16 19.18 10.30 5.14
C ASN A 16 19.25 10.21 3.60
N GLY A 17 18.09 10.23 2.92
CA GLY A 17 18.00 10.11 1.47
C GLY A 17 17.94 8.67 0.95
N GLU A 18 18.05 7.65 1.81
CA GLU A 18 17.87 6.26 1.40
C GLU A 18 16.43 5.96 0.99
N LEU A 19 16.29 5.23 -0.11
CA LEU A 19 14.98 4.77 -0.59
C LEU A 19 14.52 3.62 0.30
N LYS A 20 13.53 3.88 1.17
CA LYS A 20 12.95 2.87 2.07
C LYS A 20 12.61 1.56 1.35
N ALA A 21 11.96 1.68 0.20
CA ALA A 21 11.56 0.55 -0.63
C ALA A 21 12.73 -0.36 -1.05
N LEU A 22 13.97 0.15 -1.05
CA LEU A 22 15.17 -0.59 -1.44
C LEU A 22 16.00 -1.08 -0.26
N LEU A 23 15.58 -0.80 0.98
CA LEU A 23 16.28 -1.31 2.16
C LEU A 23 16.30 -2.86 2.14
N PRO A 24 17.45 -3.48 2.42
CA PRO A 24 17.52 -4.94 2.53
C PRO A 24 16.69 -5.45 3.72
N PHE A 25 15.82 -6.42 3.53
CA PHE A 25 15.01 -7.01 4.60
C PHE A 25 14.77 -8.49 4.30
N GLY A 26 15.21 -9.38 5.20
CA GLY A 26 15.20 -10.83 4.95
C GLY A 26 15.98 -11.23 3.68
N GLY A 27 17.13 -10.60 3.44
CA GLY A 27 18.03 -10.92 2.32
C GLY A 27 17.66 -10.35 0.95
N LYS A 28 16.57 -9.58 0.82
CA LYS A 28 16.15 -8.92 -0.43
C LYS A 28 15.61 -7.50 -0.19
N PRO A 29 15.54 -6.62 -1.21
CA PRO A 29 14.93 -5.31 -1.04
C PRO A 29 13.46 -5.40 -0.60
N LEU A 30 13.01 -4.49 0.28
CA LEU A 30 11.63 -4.46 0.78
C LEU A 30 10.58 -4.53 -0.33
N ILE A 31 10.76 -3.75 -1.41
CA ILE A 31 9.85 -3.73 -2.55
C ILE A 31 9.71 -5.10 -3.21
N VAL A 32 10.81 -5.86 -3.29
CA VAL A 32 10.80 -7.21 -3.89
C VAL A 32 10.02 -8.16 -3.00
N ARG A 33 10.23 -8.11 -1.67
CA ARG A 33 9.47 -8.91 -0.71
C ARG A 33 7.97 -8.61 -0.76
N GLN A 34 7.61 -7.32 -0.83
CA GLN A 34 6.21 -6.92 -0.96
C GLN A 34 5.60 -7.42 -2.26
N LEU A 35 6.29 -7.28 -3.40
CA LEU A 35 5.82 -7.81 -4.68
C LEU A 35 5.65 -9.33 -4.65
N ASP A 36 6.57 -10.07 -4.03
CA ASP A 36 6.45 -11.53 -3.87
C ASP A 36 5.17 -11.89 -3.10
N CYS A 37 4.90 -11.21 -1.98
CA CYS A 37 3.67 -11.40 -1.21
C CYS A 37 2.42 -11.03 -2.02
N MET A 38 2.45 -9.92 -2.77
CA MET A 38 1.31 -9.51 -3.59
C MET A 38 1.01 -10.48 -4.74
N ARG A 39 2.03 -11.14 -5.32
CA ARG A 39 1.84 -12.14 -6.39
C ARG A 39 0.98 -13.33 -5.96
N GLU A 40 0.87 -13.61 -4.66
CA GLU A 40 0.05 -14.72 -4.16
C GLU A 40 -1.45 -14.52 -4.48
N ILE A 41 -1.90 -13.26 -4.60
CA ILE A 41 -3.33 -12.93 -4.78
C ILE A 41 -3.62 -11.86 -5.84
N CYS A 42 -2.60 -11.23 -6.44
CA CYS A 42 -2.73 -10.16 -7.43
C CYS A 42 -2.28 -10.59 -8.82
N ASP A 43 -3.12 -10.35 -9.82
CA ASP A 43 -2.87 -10.67 -11.24
C ASP A 43 -2.18 -9.50 -11.98
N GLU A 44 -2.23 -8.30 -11.40
CA GLU A 44 -1.53 -7.11 -11.88
C GLU A 44 -0.73 -6.49 -10.72
N LEU A 45 0.50 -6.06 -10.99
CA LEU A 45 1.34 -5.37 -10.02
C LEU A 45 1.82 -4.02 -10.56
N ILE A 46 1.70 -2.99 -9.72
CA ILE A 46 2.04 -1.61 -10.05
C ILE A 46 2.89 -1.02 -8.92
N VAL A 47 4.02 -0.41 -9.28
CA VAL A 47 4.82 0.42 -8.37
C VAL A 47 4.65 1.87 -8.78
N VAL A 48 4.20 2.71 -7.84
CA VAL A 48 4.08 4.16 -8.06
C VAL A 48 5.25 4.86 -7.39
N THR A 49 6.00 5.65 -8.15
CA THR A 49 7.16 6.37 -7.61
C THR A 49 7.41 7.70 -8.34
N ASN A 50 8.16 8.60 -7.70
CA ASN A 50 8.60 9.85 -8.32
C ASN A 50 9.85 9.66 -9.20
N ASP A 51 10.63 8.63 -8.93
CA ASP A 51 11.83 8.29 -9.69
C ASP A 51 11.82 6.79 -10.04
N PRO A 52 11.47 6.44 -11.29
CA PRO A 52 11.45 5.05 -11.73
C PRO A 52 12.82 4.38 -11.79
N LYS A 53 13.91 5.15 -12.00
CA LYS A 53 15.24 4.61 -12.34
C LYS A 53 15.77 3.57 -11.35
N PRO A 54 15.67 3.76 -10.01
CA PRO A 54 16.19 2.82 -9.04
C PRO A 54 15.51 1.45 -9.09
N TYR A 55 14.29 1.38 -9.61
CA TYR A 55 13.49 0.14 -9.62
C TYR A 55 13.68 -0.67 -10.91
N LEU A 56 14.08 -0.06 -12.02
CA LEU A 56 14.13 -0.68 -13.36
C LEU A 56 14.91 -2.00 -13.43
N ASN A 57 15.96 -2.15 -12.62
CA ASN A 57 16.80 -3.35 -12.57
C ASN A 57 16.50 -4.26 -11.37
N ILE A 58 15.56 -3.87 -10.50
CA ILE A 58 15.25 -4.57 -9.25
C ILE A 58 13.91 -5.29 -9.34
N VAL A 59 12.90 -4.64 -9.94
CA VAL A 59 11.58 -5.26 -10.12
C VAL A 59 11.47 -5.97 -11.46
N ASP A 60 10.69 -7.05 -11.47
CA ASP A 60 10.45 -7.86 -12.66
C ASP A 60 9.75 -7.05 -13.77
N ARG A 61 10.02 -7.38 -15.04
CA ARG A 61 9.47 -6.68 -16.21
C ARG A 61 7.94 -6.75 -16.32
N SER A 62 7.30 -7.72 -15.67
CA SER A 62 5.84 -7.81 -15.55
C SER A 62 5.23 -6.74 -14.64
N VAL A 63 6.02 -6.13 -13.75
CA VAL A 63 5.58 -5.08 -12.83
C VAL A 63 5.58 -3.74 -13.55
N ARG A 64 4.44 -3.06 -13.54
CA ARG A 64 4.31 -1.72 -14.14
C ARG A 64 4.86 -0.68 -13.18
N ILE A 65 5.86 0.08 -13.60
CA ILE A 65 6.33 1.25 -12.84
C ILE A 65 5.69 2.49 -13.45
N ILE A 66 4.97 3.27 -12.63
CA ILE A 66 4.30 4.50 -13.05
C ILE A 66 4.67 5.66 -12.13
N THR A 67 4.44 6.88 -12.61
CA THR A 67 4.61 8.11 -11.82
C THR A 67 3.25 8.73 -11.50
N ASP A 68 3.19 9.54 -10.45
CA ASP A 68 1.99 10.32 -10.18
C ASP A 68 1.70 11.33 -11.31
N PHE A 69 0.42 11.67 -11.47
CA PHE A 69 0.01 12.78 -12.35
C PHE A 69 0.09 14.13 -11.62
N PHE A 70 0.00 14.09 -10.29
CA PHE A 70 -0.01 15.25 -9.40
C PHE A 70 1.26 15.28 -8.55
N ARG A 71 2.39 15.63 -9.17
CA ARG A 71 3.70 15.64 -8.50
C ARG A 71 3.65 16.36 -7.16
N GLY A 72 4.12 15.69 -6.12
CA GLY A 72 4.27 16.25 -4.78
C GLY A 72 3.01 16.19 -3.89
N HIS A 73 1.92 15.57 -4.34
CA HIS A 73 0.67 15.46 -3.57
C HIS A 73 0.59 14.23 -2.67
N GLY A 74 1.75 13.72 -2.25
CA GLY A 74 1.88 12.60 -1.33
C GLY A 74 1.23 11.29 -1.82
N SER A 75 0.87 10.43 -0.88
CA SER A 75 0.29 9.11 -1.17
C SER A 75 -1.06 9.20 -1.90
N LEU A 76 -1.85 10.25 -1.66
CA LEU A 76 -3.13 10.42 -2.34
C LEU A 76 -2.94 10.66 -3.86
N GLY A 77 -1.93 11.45 -4.26
CA GLY A 77 -1.56 11.64 -5.67
C GLY A 77 -1.10 10.33 -6.34
N GLY A 78 -0.28 9.54 -5.63
CA GLY A 78 0.14 8.23 -6.12
C GLY A 78 -1.03 7.24 -6.25
N MET A 79 -1.94 7.23 -5.28
CA MET A 79 -3.15 6.41 -5.31
C MET A 79 -4.06 6.79 -6.48
N HIS A 80 -4.23 8.10 -6.77
CA HIS A 80 -4.97 8.55 -7.94
C HIS A 80 -4.44 7.94 -9.24
N ALA A 81 -3.13 8.03 -9.47
CA ALA A 81 -2.50 7.51 -10.68
C ALA A 81 -2.67 5.98 -10.79
N ALA A 82 -2.48 5.26 -9.68
CA ALA A 82 -2.66 3.82 -9.64
C ALA A 82 -4.10 3.39 -9.93
N LEU A 83 -5.09 3.95 -9.23
CA LEU A 83 -6.50 3.59 -9.43
C LEU A 83 -7.00 3.96 -10.83
N SER A 84 -6.50 5.06 -11.41
CA SER A 84 -6.83 5.45 -12.78
C SER A 84 -6.33 4.45 -13.82
N LEU A 85 -5.15 3.86 -13.58
CA LEU A 85 -4.44 3.00 -14.54
C LEU A 85 -4.55 1.50 -14.26
N ALA A 86 -5.11 1.10 -13.11
CA ALA A 86 -5.35 -0.29 -12.74
C ALA A 86 -6.29 -0.97 -13.75
N LYS A 87 -6.04 -2.24 -14.04
CA LYS A 87 -6.87 -3.06 -14.94
C LYS A 87 -8.13 -3.54 -14.22
N HIS A 88 -7.99 -3.98 -12.97
CA HIS A 88 -9.10 -4.60 -12.22
C HIS A 88 -9.89 -3.60 -11.41
N THR A 89 -11.15 -3.94 -11.15
CA THR A 89 -12.07 -3.12 -10.34
C THR A 89 -11.56 -2.95 -8.92
N SER A 90 -11.13 -4.04 -8.28
CA SER A 90 -10.54 -4.01 -6.94
C SER A 90 -9.03 -3.81 -7.02
N VAL A 91 -8.51 -2.95 -6.13
CA VAL A 91 -7.10 -2.59 -6.06
C VAL A 91 -6.63 -2.63 -4.61
N TRP A 92 -5.62 -3.43 -4.32
CA TRP A 92 -4.94 -3.47 -3.04
C TRP A 92 -3.83 -2.42 -3.01
N VAL A 93 -3.98 -1.40 -2.19
CA VAL A 93 -3.04 -0.27 -2.10
C VAL A 93 -2.24 -0.36 -0.79
N VAL A 94 -0.92 -0.44 -0.93
CA VAL A 94 0.02 -0.54 0.19
C VAL A 94 1.10 0.54 0.16
N GLY A 95 1.58 0.93 1.34
CA GLY A 95 2.81 1.72 1.46
C GLY A 95 4.06 0.86 1.28
N CYS A 96 5.15 1.44 0.76
CA CYS A 96 6.45 0.76 0.68
C CYS A 96 7.16 0.57 2.03
N ASP A 97 6.58 1.06 3.12
CA ASP A 97 7.18 1.08 4.46
C ASP A 97 6.68 -0.07 5.36
N MET A 98 5.89 -1.01 4.85
CA MET A 98 5.32 -2.12 5.62
C MET A 98 6.05 -3.44 5.33
N PRO A 99 7.02 -3.87 6.17
CA PRO A 99 7.87 -5.03 5.90
C PRO A 99 7.18 -6.39 6.08
N PHE A 100 6.16 -6.46 6.93
CA PHE A 100 5.44 -7.68 7.29
C PHE A 100 4.12 -7.84 6.50
N LEU A 101 4.07 -7.32 5.27
CA LEU A 101 2.87 -7.33 4.43
C LEU A 101 2.20 -8.71 4.39
N SER A 102 0.86 -8.75 4.47
CA SER A 102 0.09 -10.00 4.54
C SER A 102 -0.94 -10.09 3.41
N SER A 103 -0.75 -11.06 2.52
CA SER A 103 -1.70 -11.48 1.48
C SER A 103 -2.97 -12.05 2.10
N SER A 104 -2.87 -12.84 3.16
CA SER A 104 -4.02 -13.38 3.90
C SER A 104 -4.90 -12.27 4.48
N ALA A 105 -4.30 -11.23 5.07
CA ALA A 105 -5.06 -10.07 5.55
C ALA A 105 -5.79 -9.38 4.39
N ALA A 106 -5.10 -9.12 3.28
CA ALA A 106 -5.68 -8.50 2.10
C ALA A 106 -6.81 -9.35 1.48
N GLN A 107 -6.71 -10.67 1.53
CA GLN A 107 -7.75 -11.57 1.05
C GLN A 107 -9.03 -11.47 1.87
N LEU A 108 -8.92 -11.35 3.20
CA LEU A 108 -10.09 -11.10 4.07
C LEU A 108 -10.73 -9.74 3.78
N LEU A 109 -9.93 -8.69 3.59
CA LEU A 109 -10.45 -7.38 3.21
C LEU A 109 -11.16 -7.43 1.84
N LEU A 110 -10.61 -8.18 0.89
CA LEU A 110 -11.21 -8.36 -0.44
C LEU A 110 -12.55 -9.11 -0.35
N GLN A 111 -12.66 -10.14 0.49
CA GLN A 111 -13.92 -10.84 0.73
C GLN A 111 -14.98 -9.87 1.29
N ARG A 112 -14.61 -9.08 2.30
CA ARG A 112 -15.51 -8.06 2.87
C ARG A 112 -15.93 -7.02 1.87
N LYS A 113 -15.06 -6.67 0.92
CA LYS A 113 -15.40 -5.71 -0.13
C LYS A 113 -16.57 -6.20 -1.01
N GLN A 114 -16.77 -7.52 -1.13
CA GLN A 114 -17.87 -8.10 -1.90
C GLN A 114 -19.25 -7.80 -1.29
N ASP A 115 -19.31 -7.33 -0.04
CA ASP A 115 -20.53 -6.88 0.63
C ASP A 115 -21.04 -5.50 0.11
N GLY A 116 -20.40 -4.95 -0.92
CA GLY A 116 -20.84 -3.73 -1.62
C GLY A 116 -20.10 -2.44 -1.23
N PHE A 117 -18.99 -2.55 -0.49
CA PHE A 117 -18.18 -1.40 -0.10
C PHE A 117 -17.26 -0.93 -1.22
N GLU A 118 -17.05 0.38 -1.34
CA GLU A 118 -16.07 0.98 -2.25
C GLU A 118 -14.65 0.88 -1.70
N ALA A 119 -14.50 0.81 -0.37
CA ALA A 119 -13.22 0.58 0.28
C ALA A 119 -13.35 -0.30 1.52
N VAL A 120 -12.36 -1.15 1.77
CA VAL A 120 -12.21 -1.88 3.03
C VAL A 120 -10.79 -1.73 3.54
N VAL A 121 -10.64 -1.32 4.79
CA VAL A 121 -9.34 -1.01 5.41
C VAL A 121 -9.19 -1.71 6.77
N PRO A 122 -7.98 -1.99 7.24
CA PRO A 122 -7.78 -2.50 8.58
C PRO A 122 -7.90 -1.38 9.62
N LEU A 123 -8.50 -1.73 10.76
CA LEU A 123 -8.44 -1.00 12.02
C LEU A 123 -7.61 -1.85 12.98
N VAL A 124 -6.40 -1.39 13.32
CA VAL A 124 -5.50 -2.12 14.21
C VAL A 124 -5.13 -1.22 15.38
N ALA A 125 -5.27 -1.72 16.61
CA ALA A 125 -5.03 -0.95 17.82
C ALA A 125 -5.75 0.42 17.84
N GLY A 126 -7.00 0.44 17.33
CA GLY A 126 -7.83 1.65 17.26
C GLY A 126 -7.42 2.66 16.19
N ARG A 127 -6.50 2.30 15.28
CA ARG A 127 -6.03 3.18 14.19
C ARG A 127 -6.39 2.58 12.83
N VAL A 128 -6.94 3.40 11.95
CA VAL A 128 -7.18 3.01 10.55
C VAL A 128 -5.86 3.04 9.77
N HIS A 129 -5.67 2.04 8.91
CA HIS A 129 -4.50 1.91 8.03
C HIS A 129 -4.90 1.98 6.54
N PRO A 130 -5.15 3.17 5.98
CA PRO A 130 -5.60 3.31 4.60
C PRO A 130 -4.59 2.80 3.56
N LEU A 131 -3.30 2.83 3.89
CA LEU A 131 -2.22 2.30 3.06
C LEU A 131 -1.96 0.81 3.30
N HIS A 132 -3.05 0.07 3.59
CA HIS A 132 -3.15 -1.37 3.48
C HIS A 132 -4.60 -1.76 3.13
N GLY A 133 -5.26 -0.95 2.30
CA GLY A 133 -6.69 -1.10 1.99
C GLY A 133 -6.96 -1.73 0.62
N ILE A 134 -8.15 -2.30 0.46
CA ILE A 134 -8.72 -2.67 -0.83
C ILE A 134 -9.70 -1.57 -1.25
N TYR A 135 -9.52 -1.03 -2.44
CA TYR A 135 -10.33 0.08 -2.97
C TYR A 135 -10.91 -0.29 -4.33
N ASP A 136 -12.06 0.29 -4.67
CA ASP A 136 -12.49 0.35 -6.06
C ASP A 136 -11.64 1.33 -6.85
N ARG A 137 -11.31 0.94 -8.09
CA ARG A 137 -10.66 1.85 -9.04
C ARG A 137 -11.47 3.12 -9.28
N ALA A 138 -12.80 3.07 -9.13
CA ALA A 138 -13.70 4.21 -9.29
C ALA A 138 -13.44 5.33 -8.26
N CYS A 139 -12.83 4.99 -7.11
CA CYS A 139 -12.40 5.97 -6.11
C CYS A 139 -11.41 7.00 -6.68
N ALA A 140 -10.74 6.71 -7.81
CA ALA A 140 -9.91 7.69 -8.53
C ALA A 140 -10.64 9.02 -8.78
N SER A 141 -11.94 9.00 -9.09
CA SER A 141 -12.71 10.22 -9.34
C SER A 141 -12.88 11.09 -8.08
N HIS A 142 -13.08 10.47 -6.92
CA HIS A 142 -13.15 11.17 -5.63
C HIS A 142 -11.79 11.74 -5.25
N ILE A 143 -10.73 10.97 -5.47
CA ILE A 143 -9.37 11.42 -5.24
C ILE A 143 -9.02 12.63 -6.13
N GLY A 144 -9.38 12.60 -7.41
CA GLY A 144 -9.12 13.71 -8.33
C GLY A 144 -9.73 15.03 -7.85
N ARG A 145 -10.96 15.00 -7.33
CA ARG A 145 -11.62 16.17 -6.73
C ARG A 145 -10.91 16.66 -5.46
N LEU A 146 -10.49 15.75 -4.59
CA LEU A 146 -9.75 16.08 -3.38
C LEU A 146 -8.40 16.76 -3.71
N LEU A 147 -7.67 16.24 -4.69
CA LEU A 147 -6.40 16.80 -5.13
C LEU A 147 -6.58 18.21 -5.71
N GLN A 148 -7.64 18.45 -6.50
CA GLN A 148 -7.97 19.79 -7.01
C GLN A 148 -8.28 20.80 -5.90
N GLN A 149 -8.72 20.33 -4.73
CA GLN A 149 -8.97 21.14 -3.54
C GLN A 149 -7.73 21.29 -2.63
N GLY A 150 -6.58 20.77 -3.05
CA GLY A 150 -5.33 20.81 -2.27
C GLY A 150 -5.27 19.80 -1.14
N GLN A 151 -6.22 18.86 -1.04
CA GLN A 151 -6.16 17.77 -0.07
C GLN A 151 -5.18 16.69 -0.53
N THR A 152 -4.32 16.22 0.38
CA THR A 152 -3.29 15.20 0.09
C THR A 152 -3.33 13.99 1.04
N SER A 153 -4.23 13.99 2.03
CA SER A 153 -4.38 12.91 3.00
C SER A 153 -5.20 11.76 2.43
N VAL A 154 -4.68 10.53 2.54
CA VAL A 154 -5.41 9.32 2.13
C VAL A 154 -6.65 9.10 2.99
N SER A 155 -6.57 9.41 4.28
CA SER A 155 -7.72 9.29 5.19
C SER A 155 -8.89 10.20 4.79
N ALA A 156 -8.62 11.32 4.09
CA ALA A 156 -9.69 12.19 3.61
C ALA A 156 -10.60 11.49 2.58
N LEU A 157 -10.08 10.53 1.81
CA LEU A 157 -10.87 9.75 0.85
C LEU A 157 -12.03 9.02 1.54
N LEU A 158 -11.81 8.49 2.75
CA LEU A 158 -12.79 7.71 3.49
C LEU A 158 -14.05 8.52 3.86
N ASN A 159 -13.97 9.85 3.86
CA ASN A 159 -15.14 10.71 4.06
C ASN A 159 -16.01 10.86 2.81
N HIS A 160 -15.59 10.30 1.67
CA HIS A 160 -16.22 10.50 0.36
C HIS A 160 -16.59 9.19 -0.34
N VAL A 161 -16.43 8.05 0.33
CA VAL A 161 -16.74 6.72 -0.20
C VAL A 161 -17.49 5.91 0.84
N PHE A 162 -18.27 4.94 0.40
CA PHE A 162 -18.88 3.95 1.28
C PHE A 162 -17.86 2.87 1.64
N TRP A 163 -17.44 2.82 2.91
CA TRP A 163 -16.33 1.97 3.33
C TRP A 163 -16.60 1.21 4.63
N SER A 164 -15.80 0.16 4.85
CA SER A 164 -15.84 -0.66 6.06
C SER A 164 -14.43 -0.84 6.64
N GLU A 165 -14.35 -0.95 7.96
CA GLU A 165 -13.14 -1.34 8.67
C GLU A 165 -13.20 -2.77 9.19
N GLN A 166 -12.04 -3.43 9.25
CA GLN A 166 -11.90 -4.74 9.86
C GLN A 166 -10.95 -4.65 11.05
N GLY A 167 -11.51 -4.84 12.25
CA GLY A 167 -10.83 -4.65 13.53
C GLY A 167 -9.95 -5.82 13.97
N ASP A 168 -9.12 -5.58 14.99
CA ASP A 168 -8.20 -6.54 15.61
C ASP A 168 -8.85 -7.90 15.88
N ARG A 169 -10.05 -7.92 16.50
CA ARG A 169 -10.75 -9.16 16.84
C ARG A 169 -11.03 -10.01 15.60
N PHE A 170 -11.58 -9.42 14.56
CA PHE A 170 -11.90 -10.13 13.32
C PHE A 170 -10.62 -10.68 12.67
N LEU A 171 -9.56 -9.87 12.60
CA LEU A 171 -8.28 -10.26 12.02
C LEU A 171 -7.63 -11.41 12.80
N ILE A 172 -7.58 -11.32 14.13
CA ILE A 172 -7.00 -12.35 15.01
C ILE A 172 -7.81 -13.66 14.94
N GLU A 173 -9.14 -13.59 14.96
CA GLU A 173 -10.02 -14.77 14.85
C GLU A 173 -9.79 -15.54 13.52
N HIS A 174 -9.28 -14.87 12.49
CA HIS A 174 -8.91 -15.47 11.20
C HIS A 174 -7.40 -15.75 11.08
N GLY A 175 -6.66 -15.73 12.19
CA GLY A 175 -5.24 -16.08 12.24
C GLY A 175 -4.29 -15.04 11.64
N ILE A 176 -4.73 -13.78 11.50
CA ILE A 176 -3.87 -12.72 10.98
C ILE A 176 -2.99 -12.14 12.09
N ASP A 177 -1.68 -12.18 11.87
CA ASP A 177 -0.71 -11.48 12.70
C ASP A 177 -0.76 -9.96 12.42
N LEU A 178 -1.12 -9.17 13.43
CA LEU A 178 -1.31 -7.73 13.33
C LEU A 178 -0.04 -6.93 13.02
N ARG A 179 1.16 -7.54 13.03
CA ARG A 179 2.41 -6.89 12.57
C ARG A 179 2.36 -6.43 11.11
N PHE A 180 1.41 -6.92 10.31
CA PHE A 180 1.30 -6.56 8.90
C PHE A 180 1.11 -5.06 8.63
N VAL A 181 0.64 -4.29 9.62
CA VAL A 181 0.50 -2.82 9.53
C VAL A 181 1.67 -2.03 10.11
N SER A 182 2.70 -2.70 10.64
CA SER A 182 3.90 -2.06 11.16
C SER A 182 4.63 -1.29 10.05
N GLN A 183 5.14 -0.09 10.38
CA GLN A 183 5.74 0.81 9.39
C GLN A 183 7.16 1.22 9.77
N ILE A 184 8.06 1.20 8.79
CA ILE A 184 9.41 1.76 8.90
C ILE A 184 9.34 3.27 8.65
N LYS A 185 9.30 4.08 9.71
CA LYS A 185 9.30 5.55 9.60
C LYS A 185 10.70 6.12 9.76
N THR A 186 11.54 5.48 10.58
CA THR A 186 12.93 5.85 10.91
C THR A 186 13.89 4.67 10.70
N LEU A 187 15.20 4.93 10.82
CA LEU A 187 16.21 3.87 10.84
C LEU A 187 16.10 2.97 12.08
N GLU A 188 15.68 3.52 13.22
CA GLU A 188 15.44 2.76 14.44
C GLU A 188 14.32 1.73 14.24
N ASP A 189 13.20 2.14 13.61
CA ASP A 189 12.11 1.22 13.26
C ASP A 189 12.63 0.07 12.37
N TYR A 190 13.49 0.40 11.40
CA TYR A 190 14.07 -0.58 10.49
C TYR A 190 14.93 -1.61 11.23
N GLU A 191 15.83 -1.19 12.11
CA GLU A 191 16.69 -2.12 12.86
C GLU A 191 15.87 -3.00 13.82
N ILE A 192 14.88 -2.43 14.53
CA ILE A 192 13.97 -3.20 15.39
C ILE A 192 13.24 -4.28 14.57
N MET A 193 12.63 -3.89 13.44
CA MET A 193 11.86 -4.82 12.62
C MET A 193 12.75 -5.88 11.95
N LYS A 194 13.98 -5.53 11.60
CA LYS A 194 14.95 -6.48 11.04
C LYS A 194 15.34 -7.55 12.07
N HIS A 195 15.49 -7.19 13.34
CA HIS A 195 15.67 -8.17 14.42
C HIS A 195 14.46 -9.08 14.61
N MET A 196 13.24 -8.53 14.49
CA MET A 196 12.00 -9.31 14.58
C MET A 196 11.81 -10.30 13.41
N ASP A 197 12.36 -10.02 12.22
CA ASP A 197 12.28 -10.91 11.05
C ASP A 197 13.23 -12.11 11.14
N MET A 198 14.28 -12.02 11.97
CA MET A 198 15.26 -13.08 12.17
C MET A 198 14.86 -14.10 13.26
N GLN A 199 13.73 -13.87 13.94
CA GLN A 199 13.18 -14.71 15.01
C GLN A 199 11.99 -15.51 14.51
#